data_AF-A0A453AEZ5-F1
#
_entry.id   AF-A0A453AEZ5-F1
#
_cell.length_a   1.000
_cell.length_b   1.000
_cell.length_c   1.000
_cell.angle_alpha   90.00
_cell.angle_beta   90.00
_cell.angle_gamma   90.00
#
_symmetry.space_group_name_H-M   'P 1'
#
loop_
_entity.id
_entity.type
_entity.pdbx_description
1 polymer ?
#
loop_
_entity_poly.entity_id
_entity_poly.type
_entity_poly.pdbx_seq_one_letter_code
_entity_poly.pdbx_strand_id
1 'polypeptide(L)'
;MEITKVDLRGLEPGQPGWDEARDAVTASIVAHGCVVVHVQHVGLDEDIRQALFGRAMQEMFALPAEAKQRNSNNDMQYGGYIGQIPGMAYESMRIKDVTDAGHISDFA
;
A
#
# COMPACT_ATOMS: atom_id res chain seq x y z
N MET A 1 -21.80 -0.88 8.90
CA MET A 1 -20.66 -0.74 9.81
C MET A 1 -20.02 0.60 9.51
N GLU A 2 -20.04 1.53 10.45
CA GLU A 2 -19.34 2.81 10.32
C GLU A 2 -17.94 2.61 10.88
N ILE A 3 -16.89 2.79 10.07
CA ILE A 3 -15.50 2.65 10.52
C ILE A 3 -15.04 4.02 11.00
N THR A 4 -14.54 4.07 12.24
CA THR A 4 -14.00 5.30 12.84
C THR A 4 -12.88 5.89 11.98
N LYS A 5 -12.96 7.21 11.76
CA LYS A 5 -11.90 8.00 11.13
C LYS A 5 -11.17 8.78 12.20
N VAL A 6 -9.85 8.59 12.31
CA VAL A 6 -9.00 9.29 13.29
C VAL A 6 -8.01 10.19 12.55
N ASP A 7 -7.91 11.45 12.95
CA ASP A 7 -6.92 12.38 12.41
C ASP A 7 -5.64 12.33 13.24
N LEU A 8 -4.54 11.92 12.62
CA LEU A 8 -3.20 11.79 13.20
C LEU A 8 -2.24 12.85 12.66
N ARG A 9 -2.71 13.80 11.84
CA ARG A 9 -1.86 14.83 11.24
C ARG A 9 -1.28 15.75 12.33
N GLY A 10 0.05 15.89 12.36
CA GLY A 10 0.75 16.75 13.30
C GLY A 10 0.65 16.31 14.76
N LEU A 11 0.15 15.10 15.04
CA LEU A 11 0.16 14.54 16.39
C LEU A 11 1.50 13.88 16.65
N GLU A 12 2.12 14.27 17.75
CA GLU A 12 3.37 13.68 18.24
C GLU A 12 3.11 12.99 19.59
N PRO A 13 3.76 11.84 19.87
CA PRO A 13 3.65 11.17 21.15
C PRO A 13 3.92 12.11 22.34
N GLY A 14 2.97 12.16 23.27
CA GLY A 14 3.06 12.99 24.47
C GLY A 14 2.63 14.46 24.30
N GLN A 15 2.17 14.87 23.10
CA GLN A 15 1.51 16.16 22.90
C GLN A 15 -0.01 16.07 23.15
N PRO A 16 -0.68 17.19 23.44
CA PRO A 16 -2.14 17.22 23.56
C PRO A 16 -2.83 16.62 22.33
N GLY A 17 -3.85 15.78 22.54
CA GLY A 17 -4.58 15.10 21.48
C GLY A 17 -4.02 13.71 21.10
N TRP A 18 -2.78 13.40 21.49
CA TRP A 18 -2.18 12.09 21.19
C TRP A 18 -2.88 10.94 21.92
N ASP A 19 -3.12 11.09 23.22
CA ASP A 19 -3.72 10.03 24.02
C ASP A 19 -5.16 9.75 23.56
N GLU A 20 -5.93 10.79 23.24
CA GLU A 20 -7.28 10.66 22.69
C GLU A 20 -7.29 9.95 21.32
N ALA A 21 -6.36 10.32 20.43
CA ALA A 21 -6.25 9.69 19.11
C ALA A 21 -5.82 8.22 19.22
N ARG A 22 -4.86 7.91 20.11
CA ARG A 22 -4.45 6.53 20.42
C ARG A 22 -5.65 5.73 20.92
N ASP A 23 -6.39 6.24 21.88
CA ASP A 23 -7.52 5.53 22.47
C ASP A 23 -8.63 5.28 21.44
N ALA A 24 -8.89 6.25 20.54
CA ALA A 24 -9.82 6.07 19.43
C ALA A 24 -9.37 5.00 18.42
N VAL A 25 -8.08 4.97 18.06
CA VAL A 25 -7.50 3.93 17.19
C VAL A 25 -7.63 2.55 17.85
N THR A 26 -7.24 2.44 19.13
CA THR A 26 -7.33 1.19 19.89
C THR A 26 -8.78 0.69 19.98
N ALA A 27 -9.72 1.58 20.30
CA ALA A 27 -11.14 1.22 20.37
C ALA A 27 -11.67 0.68 19.03
N SER A 28 -11.31 1.32 17.91
CA SER A 28 -11.73 0.87 16.57
C SER A 28 -11.13 -0.49 16.20
N ILE A 29 -9.85 -0.72 16.50
CA ILE A 29 -9.21 -2.02 16.26
C ILE A 29 -9.85 -3.12 17.12
N VAL A 30 -10.13 -2.85 18.40
CA VAL A 30 -10.79 -3.83 19.28
C VAL A 30 -12.21 -4.15 18.80
N ALA A 31 -12.97 -3.14 18.39
CA ALA A 31 -14.36 -3.32 17.97
C ALA A 31 -14.52 -3.90 16.56
N HIS A 32 -13.61 -3.57 15.64
CA HIS A 32 -13.80 -3.81 14.20
C HIS A 32 -12.61 -4.47 13.49
N GLY A 33 -11.47 -4.65 14.17
CA GLY A 33 -10.23 -5.14 13.57
C GLY A 33 -9.55 -4.17 12.61
N CYS A 34 -10.08 -2.95 12.45
CA CYS A 34 -9.58 -1.93 11.54
C CYS A 34 -9.92 -0.51 11.98
N VAL A 35 -9.25 0.48 11.38
CA VAL A 35 -9.48 1.91 11.56
C VAL A 35 -9.09 2.64 10.27
N VAL A 36 -9.74 3.76 9.96
CA VAL A 36 -9.29 4.67 8.91
C VAL A 36 -8.55 5.83 9.57
N VAL A 37 -7.32 6.10 9.14
CA VAL A 37 -6.52 7.19 9.68
C VAL A 37 -6.23 8.24 8.62
N HIS A 38 -6.31 9.51 8.99
CA HIS A 38 -5.75 10.62 8.23
C HIS A 38 -4.37 10.90 8.80
N VAL A 39 -3.33 10.69 8.00
CA VAL A 39 -1.94 10.90 8.41
C VAL A 39 -1.33 12.02 7.58
N GLN A 40 -0.44 12.80 8.17
CA GLN A 40 0.41 13.71 7.42
C GLN A 40 1.69 12.94 7.13
N HIS A 41 1.75 12.30 5.96
CA HIS A 41 2.99 11.67 5.52
C HIS A 41 3.81 12.69 4.73
N VAL A 42 5.02 12.99 5.21
CA VAL A 42 6.04 13.63 4.38
C VAL A 42 6.32 12.67 3.22
N GLY A 43 6.01 13.07 1.99
CA GLY A 43 6.19 12.23 0.78
C GLY A 43 5.00 11.34 0.40
N LEU A 44 3.78 11.62 0.89
CA LEU A 44 2.53 11.14 0.27
C LEU A 44 1.65 12.35 -0.05
N ASP A 45 2.21 13.31 -0.78
CA ASP A 45 1.42 14.39 -1.36
C ASP A 45 0.49 13.87 -2.46
N GLU A 46 -0.45 14.74 -2.87
CA GLU A 46 -1.39 14.40 -3.92
C GLU A 46 -0.68 13.99 -5.22
N ASP A 47 0.48 14.58 -5.50
CA ASP A 47 1.28 14.27 -6.69
C ASP A 47 1.79 12.83 -6.68
N ILE A 48 2.33 12.34 -5.55
CA ILE A 48 2.77 10.94 -5.40
C ILE A 48 1.58 9.99 -5.49
N ARG A 49 0.44 10.35 -4.89
CA ARG A 49 -0.79 9.55 -4.99
C ARG A 49 -1.26 9.44 -6.44
N GLN A 50 -1.23 10.54 -7.19
CA GLN A 50 -1.59 10.55 -8.61
C GLN A 50 -0.56 9.81 -9.47
N ALA A 51 0.74 9.97 -9.21
CA ALA A 51 1.78 9.24 -9.90
C ALA A 51 1.61 7.72 -9.74
N LEU A 52 1.32 7.26 -8.52
CA LEU A 52 1.13 5.84 -8.22
C LEU A 52 -0.20 5.29 -8.74
N PHE A 53 -1.33 5.85 -8.30
CA PHE A 53 -2.67 5.29 -8.59
C PHE A 53 -3.27 5.80 -9.90
N GLY A 54 -2.97 7.04 -10.27
CA GLY A 54 -3.47 7.67 -11.48
C GLY A 54 -2.72 7.26 -12.74
N ARG A 55 -1.47 6.78 -12.59
CA ARG A 55 -0.62 6.41 -13.72
C ARG A 55 0.06 5.05 -13.56
N ALA A 56 1.06 4.94 -12.67
CA ALA A 56 1.99 3.81 -12.64
C ALA A 56 1.27 2.45 -12.49
N MET A 57 0.31 2.35 -11.56
CA MET A 57 -0.47 1.12 -11.41
C MET A 57 -1.22 0.75 -12.69
N GLN A 58 -1.89 1.71 -13.33
CA GLN A 58 -2.67 1.45 -14.54
C GLN A 58 -1.78 0.96 -15.68
N GLU A 59 -0.63 1.63 -15.89
CA GLU A 59 0.36 1.25 -16.89
C GLU A 59 0.91 -0.16 -16.62
N MET A 60 1.25 -0.47 -15.36
CA MET A 60 1.78 -1.78 -14.98
C MET A 60 0.76 -2.91 -15.21
N PHE A 61 -0.50 -2.74 -14.79
CA PHE A 61 -1.50 -3.79 -14.92
C PHE A 61 -2.00 -3.97 -16.37
N ALA A 62 -1.86 -2.93 -17.21
CA ALA A 62 -2.15 -2.99 -18.64
C ALA A 62 -1.08 -3.76 -19.46
N LEU A 63 0.08 -4.07 -18.88
CA LEU A 63 1.11 -4.86 -19.55
C LEU A 63 0.59 -6.27 -19.95
N PRO A 64 1.13 -6.88 -21.02
CA PRO A 64 0.84 -8.26 -21.37
C PRO A 64 1.13 -9.23 -20.22
N ALA A 65 0.39 -10.33 -20.14
CA ALA A 65 0.54 -11.31 -19.07
C ALA A 65 1.98 -11.86 -19.00
N GLU A 66 2.61 -12.07 -20.16
CA GLU A 66 3.98 -12.57 -20.27
C GLU A 66 5.01 -11.59 -19.68
N ALA A 67 4.77 -10.28 -19.83
CA ALA A 67 5.64 -9.26 -19.24
C ALA A 67 5.47 -9.23 -17.72
N LYS A 68 4.22 -9.27 -17.23
CA LYS A 68 3.93 -9.30 -15.79
C LYS A 68 4.49 -10.55 -15.12
N GLN A 69 4.47 -11.71 -15.78
CA GLN A 69 5.06 -12.96 -15.28
C GLN A 69 6.58 -12.91 -15.10
N ARG A 70 7.29 -12.00 -15.77
CA ARG A 70 8.74 -11.78 -15.53
C ARG A 70 9.03 -11.17 -14.17
N ASN A 71 8.04 -10.54 -13.54
CA ASN A 71 8.09 -10.22 -12.12
C ASN A 71 7.93 -11.52 -11.32
N SER A 72 8.96 -12.35 -11.31
CA SER A 72 9.03 -13.58 -10.54
C SER A 72 10.07 -13.41 -9.44
N ASN A 73 9.66 -13.63 -8.19
CA ASN A 73 10.58 -13.67 -7.07
C ASN A 73 10.57 -15.08 -6.48
N ASN A 74 11.67 -15.80 -6.67
CA ASN A 74 11.79 -17.19 -6.24
C ASN A 74 12.20 -17.32 -4.77
N ASP A 75 12.64 -16.23 -4.14
CA ASP A 75 13.10 -16.24 -2.74
C ASP A 75 11.95 -16.16 -1.74
N MET A 76 10.75 -15.76 -2.18
CA MET A 76 9.60 -15.59 -1.31
C MET A 76 8.29 -15.99 -1.98
N GLN A 77 7.51 -16.83 -1.30
CA GLN A 77 6.14 -17.12 -1.68
C GLN A 77 5.35 -15.80 -1.80
N TYR A 78 4.66 -15.59 -2.92
CA TYR A 78 3.93 -14.34 -3.22
C TYR A 78 4.84 -13.11 -3.38
N GLY A 79 6.11 -13.32 -3.73
CA GLY A 79 7.12 -12.26 -3.84
C GLY A 79 7.09 -11.48 -5.16
N GLY A 80 6.30 -11.89 -6.15
CA GLY A 80 6.22 -11.30 -7.48
C GLY A 80 4.79 -11.17 -7.99
N TYR A 81 4.58 -11.38 -9.29
CA TYR A 81 3.27 -11.34 -9.93
C TYR A 81 2.38 -12.52 -9.51
N ILE A 82 1.13 -12.19 -9.19
CA ILE A 82 0.04 -13.14 -8.93
C ILE A 82 -1.11 -12.72 -9.83
N GLY A 83 -1.56 -13.63 -10.67
CA GLY A 83 -2.69 -13.38 -11.57
C GLY A 83 -3.00 -14.62 -12.40
N GLN A 84 -4.10 -14.56 -13.16
CA GLN A 84 -4.55 -15.65 -14.03
C GLN A 84 -4.80 -16.98 -13.29
N ILE A 85 -5.08 -16.93 -11.99
CA ILE A 85 -5.46 -18.11 -11.20
C ILE A 85 -6.94 -18.42 -11.49
N PRO A 86 -7.27 -19.61 -12.05
CA PRO A 86 -8.65 -19.96 -12.36
C PRO A 86 -9.56 -19.83 -11.13
N GLY A 87 -10.67 -19.10 -11.27
CA GLY A 87 -11.63 -18.87 -10.19
C GLY A 87 -11.26 -17.73 -9.23
N MET A 88 -10.17 -16.99 -9.46
CA MET A 88 -9.76 -15.87 -8.61
C MET A 88 -9.70 -14.57 -9.41
N ALA A 89 -10.64 -13.65 -9.15
CA ALA A 89 -10.64 -12.29 -9.71
C ALA A 89 -9.67 -11.38 -8.94
N TYR A 90 -8.41 -11.78 -8.88
CA TYR A 90 -7.36 -11.11 -8.13
C TYR A 90 -6.09 -11.04 -8.97
N GLU A 91 -5.50 -9.86 -8.99
CA GLU A 91 -4.20 -9.62 -9.62
C GLU A 91 -3.35 -8.77 -8.69
N SER A 92 -2.07 -9.10 -8.56
CA SER A 92 -1.14 -8.41 -7.68
C SER A 92 0.27 -8.44 -8.25
N MET A 93 1.01 -7.36 -8.03
CA MET A 93 2.43 -7.25 -8.35
C MET A 93 3.14 -6.65 -7.16
N ARG A 94 4.25 -7.28 -6.78
CA ARG A 94 5.15 -6.74 -5.77
C ARG A 94 6.38 -6.15 -6.45
N ILE A 95 6.82 -5.00 -5.95
CA ILE A 95 8.15 -4.46 -6.22
C ILE A 95 8.91 -4.54 -4.90
N LYS A 96 10.04 -5.25 -4.89
CA LYS A 96 10.92 -5.37 -3.72
C LYS A 96 12.01 -4.29 -3.82
N ASP A 97 12.59 -3.94 -2.68
CA ASP A 97 13.79 -3.10 -2.60
C ASP A 97 13.62 -1.77 -3.38
N VAL A 98 12.44 -1.14 -3.26
CA VAL A 98 12.04 0.08 -4.01
C VAL A 98 12.96 1.29 -3.80
N THR A 99 13.84 1.24 -2.81
CA THR A 99 14.87 2.24 -2.54
C THR A 99 16.21 1.95 -3.23
N ASP A 100 16.37 0.76 -3.83
CA ASP A 100 17.55 0.34 -4.57
C ASP A 100 17.26 0.41 -6.08
N ALA A 101 17.77 1.46 -6.72
CA ALA A 101 17.58 1.69 -8.15
C ALA A 101 18.20 0.59 -9.02
N GLY A 102 19.15 -0.20 -8.50
CA GLY A 102 19.79 -1.30 -9.23
C GLY A 102 18.84 -2.44 -9.58
N HIS A 103 17.74 -2.60 -8.84
CA HIS A 103 16.74 -3.65 -9.08
C HIS A 103 15.63 -3.23 -10.06
N ILE A 104 15.57 -1.96 -10.45
CA ILE A 104 14.59 -1.47 -11.42
C ILE A 104 14.92 -1.96 -12.84
N SER A 105 16.20 -2.12 -13.17
CA SER A 105 16.62 -2.61 -14.49
C SER A 105 16.28 -4.08 -14.74
N ASP A 106 16.08 -4.87 -13.69
CA ASP A 106 15.72 -6.29 -13.82
C ASP A 106 14.22 -6.48 -14.15
N PHE A 107 13.42 -5.40 -14.05
CA PHE A 107 11.99 -5.41 -14.38
C PHE A 107 11.71 -5.09 -15.88
N ALA A 108 12.65 -4.47 -16.60
CA ALA A 108 12.51 -4.06 -18.00
C ALA A 108 13.03 -5.13 -18.98
#